data_AF-A0A358N0F7-F1
#
_entry.id   AF-A0A358N0F7-F1
#
_cell.length_a   1.000
_cell.length_b   1.000
_cell.length_c   1.000
_cell.angle_alpha   90.00
_cell.angle_beta   90.00
_cell.angle_gamma   90.00
#
_symmetry.space_group_name_H-M   'P 1'
#
loop_
_entity.id
_entity.type
_entity.pdbx_description
1 polymer ?
#
loop_
_entity_poly.entity_id
_entity_poly.type
_entity_poly.pdbx_seq_one_letter_code
_entity_poly.pdbx_strand_id
1 'polypeptide(L)'
;MWFENLFGFTEQSPEQVRKNFLLEGTQLTSLANNKTFDCGTLEIPSLEGLRLRAAAIAHKSTERTTLTQVVSNVQKLHAAAENRRAMFQVASQFNLLEMAAPDAVPEQGVGIYEHDNTQGPACAIAAGGGTGGCT
;
A
#
# COMPACT_ATOMS: atom_id res chain seq x y z
N MET A 1 -16.23 -6.31 -4.18
CA MET A 1 -15.04 -6.72 -3.41
C MET A 1 -13.79 -6.49 -4.22
N TRP A 2 -13.09 -5.38 -3.91
CA TRP A 2 -11.86 -4.98 -4.60
C TRP A 2 -10.78 -6.08 -4.57
N PHE A 3 -10.63 -6.77 -3.43
CA PHE A 3 -9.62 -7.82 -3.23
C PHE A 3 -9.85 -9.01 -4.18
N GLU A 4 -11.07 -9.54 -4.21
CA GLU A 4 -11.41 -10.68 -5.08
C GLU A 4 -11.28 -10.31 -6.56
N ASN A 5 -11.65 -9.10 -6.95
CA ASN A 5 -11.46 -8.62 -8.32
C ASN A 5 -9.97 -8.57 -8.72
N LEU A 6 -9.10 -8.21 -7.77
CA LEU A 6 -7.66 -8.12 -7.99
C LEU A 6 -7.01 -9.51 -8.04
N PHE A 7 -7.26 -10.34 -7.02
CA PHE A 7 -6.54 -11.59 -6.78
C PHE A 7 -7.28 -12.85 -7.22
N GLY A 8 -8.57 -12.78 -7.51
CA GLY A 8 -9.36 -13.89 -8.06
C GLY A 8 -9.88 -14.88 -7.02
N PHE A 9 -9.88 -14.52 -5.74
CA PHE A 9 -10.45 -15.33 -4.66
C PHE A 9 -10.96 -14.44 -3.52
N THR A 10 -11.94 -14.94 -2.77
CA THR A 10 -12.46 -14.23 -1.59
C THR A 10 -11.50 -14.34 -0.42
N GLU A 11 -11.25 -13.23 0.27
CA GLU A 11 -10.43 -13.18 1.49
C GLU A 11 -11.19 -13.84 2.66
N GLN A 12 -10.58 -14.83 3.30
CA GLN A 12 -11.23 -15.59 4.40
C GLN A 12 -10.39 -15.66 5.67
N SER A 13 -9.09 -15.93 5.53
CA SER A 13 -8.15 -15.95 6.66
C SER A 13 -6.73 -15.68 6.17
N PRO A 14 -5.82 -15.22 7.04
CA PRO A 14 -4.41 -15.02 6.69
C PRO A 14 -3.75 -16.29 6.13
N GLU A 15 -4.08 -17.47 6.65
CA GLU A 15 -3.53 -18.75 6.17
C GLU A 15 -4.03 -19.10 4.77
N GLN A 16 -5.31 -18.82 4.49
CA GLN A 16 -5.88 -19.04 3.16
C GLN A 16 -5.26 -18.08 2.14
N VAL A 17 -5.09 -16.81 2.50
CA VAL A 17 -4.46 -15.78 1.65
C VAL A 17 -3.03 -16.18 1.29
N ARG A 18 -2.20 -16.51 2.29
CA ARG A 18 -0.79 -16.92 2.07
C ARG A 18 -0.65 -18.17 1.21
N LYS A 19 -1.58 -19.14 1.33
CA LYS A 19 -1.58 -20.34 0.48
C LYS A 19 -1.89 -20.05 -0.99
N ASN A 20 -2.56 -18.94 -1.28
CA ASN A 20 -2.94 -18.55 -2.65
C ASN A 20 -1.94 -17.56 -3.27
N PHE A 21 -0.85 -17.22 -2.57
CA PHE A 21 0.19 -16.35 -3.09
C PHE A 21 1.54 -17.06 -3.19
N LEU A 22 2.26 -16.74 -4.25
CA LEU A 22 3.68 -17.04 -4.40
C LEU A 22 4.43 -15.70 -4.43
N LEU A 23 5.42 -15.54 -3.56
CA LEU A 23 6.26 -14.35 -3.50
C LEU A 23 7.70 -14.70 -3.87
N GLU A 24 8.20 -14.11 -4.95
CA GLU A 24 9.57 -14.27 -5.45
C GLU A 24 10.24 -12.89 -5.53
N GLY A 25 11.09 -12.57 -4.55
CA GLY A 25 11.64 -11.23 -4.42
C GLY A 25 10.54 -10.22 -4.08
N THR A 26 10.31 -9.23 -4.96
CA THR A 26 9.19 -8.27 -4.83
C THR A 26 7.99 -8.67 -5.69
N GLN A 27 8.07 -9.79 -6.42
CA GLN A 27 7.04 -10.22 -7.35
C GLN A 27 6.05 -11.14 -6.63
N LEU A 28 4.83 -10.65 -6.46
CA LEU A 28 3.71 -11.37 -5.88
C LEU A 28 2.82 -11.93 -6.99
N THR A 29 2.63 -13.25 -7.04
CA THR A 29 1.74 -13.92 -7.98
C THR A 29 0.56 -14.55 -7.25
N SER A 30 -0.66 -14.22 -7.67
CA SER A 30 -1.87 -14.93 -7.22
C SER A 30 -2.00 -16.25 -7.95
N LEU A 31 -2.02 -17.36 -7.21
CA LEU A 31 -2.18 -18.71 -7.75
C LEU A 31 -3.62 -18.97 -8.23
N ALA A 32 -4.60 -18.17 -7.79
CA ALA A 32 -5.99 -18.34 -8.20
C ALA A 32 -6.28 -17.82 -9.61
N ASN A 33 -5.59 -16.76 -10.04
CA ASN A 33 -5.82 -16.14 -11.34
C ASN A 33 -4.56 -15.90 -12.19
N ASN A 34 -3.39 -16.32 -11.71
CA ASN A 34 -2.07 -16.17 -12.35
C ASN A 34 -1.67 -14.71 -12.65
N LYS A 35 -2.31 -13.71 -12.01
CA LYS A 35 -1.87 -12.32 -12.11
C LYS A 35 -0.68 -12.09 -11.20
N THR A 36 0.21 -11.23 -11.67
CA THR A 36 1.47 -10.90 -11.00
C THR A 36 1.58 -9.40 -10.76
N PHE A 37 2.09 -9.05 -9.59
CA PHE A 37 2.20 -7.68 -9.10
C PHE A 37 3.59 -7.44 -8.51
N ASP A 38 4.11 -6.22 -8.64
CA ASP A 38 5.29 -5.78 -7.91
C ASP A 38 4.84 -5.19 -6.57
N CYS A 39 5.12 -5.87 -5.46
CA CYS A 39 4.72 -5.48 -4.10
C CYS A 39 5.77 -4.57 -3.41
N GLY A 40 6.94 -4.39 -4.03
CA GLY A 40 8.05 -3.64 -3.44
C GLY A 40 8.67 -4.32 -2.22
N THR A 41 9.34 -3.52 -1.38
CA THR A 41 10.02 -3.99 -0.17
C THR A 41 9.52 -3.21 1.04
N LEU A 42 9.16 -3.94 2.10
CA LEU A 42 8.86 -3.35 3.40
C LEU A 42 10.15 -3.15 4.21
N GLU A 43 10.39 -1.93 4.67
CA GLU A 43 11.46 -1.62 5.63
C GLU A 43 10.85 -1.03 6.90
N ILE A 44 11.37 -1.44 8.07
CA ILE A 44 11.05 -0.85 9.38
C ILE A 44 12.33 -0.28 9.98
N PRO A 45 12.84 0.84 9.44
CA PRO A 45 14.09 1.44 9.88
C PRO A 45 13.94 2.12 11.24
N SER A 46 15.03 2.17 12.02
CA SER A 46 15.07 3.01 13.21
C SER A 46 15.06 4.50 12.83
N LEU A 47 14.57 5.35 13.73
CA LEU A 47 14.61 6.81 13.54
C LEU A 47 16.05 7.32 13.34
N GLU A 48 17.01 6.74 14.05
CA GLU A 48 18.43 7.05 13.87
C GLU A 48 18.92 6.69 12.47
N GLY A 49 18.62 5.49 11.99
CA GLY A 49 18.97 5.05 10.63
C GLY A 49 18.33 5.94 9.56
N LEU A 50 17.09 6.37 9.76
CA LEU A 50 16.43 7.34 8.88
C LEU A 50 17.14 8.70 8.85
N ARG A 51 17.54 9.23 10.01
CA ARG A 51 18.28 10.51 10.10
C ARG A 51 19.62 10.44 9.36
N LEU A 52 20.36 9.35 9.50
CA LEU A 52 21.62 9.15 8.78
C LEU A 52 21.42 9.09 7.26
N ARG A 53 20.43 8.32 6.80
CA ARG A 53 20.09 8.22 5.36
C ARG A 53 19.65 9.57 4.79
N ALA A 54 18.82 10.32 5.54
CA ALA A 54 18.36 11.64 5.15
C ALA A 54 19.51 12.66 5.05
N ALA A 55 20.41 12.67 6.03
CA ALA A 55 21.58 13.56 6.02
C ALA A 55 22.49 13.32 4.80
N ALA A 56 22.66 12.05 4.40
CA ALA A 56 23.45 11.69 3.22
C ALA A 56 22.88 12.18 1.88
N ILE A 57 21.58 12.52 1.83
CA ILE A 57 20.91 13.01 0.62
C ILE A 57 20.52 14.49 0.69
N ALA A 58 20.42 15.08 1.89
CA ALA A 58 19.93 16.43 2.10
C ALA A 58 20.72 17.50 1.32
N HIS A 59 22.00 17.25 1.06
CA HIS A 59 22.89 18.16 0.34
C HIS A 59 22.97 17.91 -1.18
N LYS A 60 22.24 16.90 -1.70
CA LYS A 60 22.36 16.50 -3.11
C LYS A 60 21.59 17.38 -4.09
N SER A 61 20.62 18.17 -3.61
CA SER A 61 19.85 19.08 -4.46
C SER A 61 19.92 20.50 -3.90
N THR A 62 20.22 21.45 -4.77
CA THR A 62 20.19 22.89 -4.48
C THR A 62 18.86 23.54 -4.86
N GLU A 63 17.96 22.78 -5.48
CA GLU A 63 16.65 23.26 -5.93
C GLU A 63 15.69 23.43 -4.75
N ARG A 64 14.86 24.46 -4.81
CA ARG A 64 13.88 24.76 -3.77
C ARG A 64 12.65 23.86 -3.92
N THR A 65 12.32 23.10 -2.88
CA THR A 65 11.06 22.36 -2.82
C THR A 65 9.86 23.34 -2.79
N THR A 66 8.88 23.10 -3.65
CA THR A 66 7.59 23.78 -3.65
C THR A 66 6.53 22.91 -2.99
N LEU A 67 5.62 23.52 -2.25
CA LEU A 67 4.48 22.84 -1.65
C LEU A 67 3.19 23.52 -2.13
N THR A 68 2.22 22.72 -2.54
CA THR A 68 0.87 23.19 -2.89
C THR A 68 -0.17 22.24 -2.30
N GLN A 69 -1.35 22.79 -2.01
CA GLN A 69 -2.50 21.97 -1.61
C GLN A 69 -3.21 21.48 -2.87
N VAL A 70 -3.55 20.20 -2.91
CA VAL A 70 -4.41 19.60 -3.94
C VAL A 70 -5.64 19.01 -3.28
N VAL A 71 -6.83 19.38 -3.76
CA VAL A 71 -8.11 18.77 -3.36
C VAL A 71 -8.60 17.91 -4.51
N SER A 72 -8.58 16.59 -4.35
CA SER A 72 -8.98 15.64 -5.39
C SER A 72 -9.31 14.27 -4.78
N ASN A 73 -9.82 13.37 -5.62
CA ASN A 73 -9.93 11.95 -5.27
C ASN A 73 -8.57 11.27 -5.48
N VAL A 74 -8.02 10.68 -4.42
CA VAL A 74 -6.67 10.09 -4.44
C VAL A 74 -6.55 8.88 -5.39
N GLN A 75 -7.62 8.10 -5.59
CA GLN A 75 -7.63 6.98 -6.54
C GLN A 75 -7.46 7.50 -7.98
N LYS A 76 -8.06 8.64 -8.31
CA LYS A 76 -7.84 9.30 -9.60
C LYS A 76 -6.40 9.80 -9.74
N LEU A 77 -5.80 10.31 -8.65
CA LEU A 77 -4.40 10.74 -8.67
C LEU A 77 -3.45 9.56 -8.88
N HIS A 78 -3.71 8.39 -8.29
CA HIS A 78 -2.93 7.17 -8.53
C HIS A 78 -3.03 6.67 -9.98
N ALA A 79 -4.20 6.81 -10.61
CA ALA A 79 -4.43 6.38 -12.00
C ALA A 79 -3.91 7.39 -13.05
N ALA A 80 -3.60 8.62 -12.64
CA ALA A 80 -3.18 9.70 -13.53
C ALA A 80 -1.77 9.45 -14.07
N ALA A 81 -1.59 9.52 -15.40
CA ALA A 81 -0.31 9.26 -16.05
C ALA A 81 0.76 10.27 -15.63
N GLU A 82 0.36 11.50 -15.28
CA GLU A 82 1.21 12.58 -14.81
C GLU A 82 1.87 12.25 -13.46
N ASN A 83 1.25 11.39 -12.65
CA ASN A 83 1.76 10.95 -11.35
C ASN A 83 2.53 9.62 -11.44
N ARG A 84 2.88 9.16 -12.65
CA ARG A 84 3.69 7.95 -12.79
C ARG A 84 5.03 8.12 -12.07
N ARG A 85 5.34 7.19 -11.15
CA ARG A 85 6.51 7.21 -10.24
C ARG A 85 6.49 8.32 -9.18
N ALA A 86 5.36 9.00 -8.99
CA ALA A 86 5.19 9.88 -7.84
C ALA A 86 5.16 9.06 -6.53
N MET A 87 5.66 9.64 -5.46
CA MET A 87 5.54 9.08 -4.11
C MET A 87 4.23 9.57 -3.50
N PHE A 88 3.39 8.65 -3.05
CA PHE A 88 2.20 8.94 -2.27
C PHE A 88 2.49 8.62 -0.81
N GLN A 89 2.47 9.64 0.05
CA GLN A 89 2.59 9.49 1.49
C GLN A 89 1.21 9.70 2.11
N VAL A 90 0.81 8.75 2.95
CA VAL A 90 -0.54 8.71 3.52
C VAL A 90 -0.40 8.46 5.01
N ALA A 91 -1.18 9.18 5.81
CA ALA A 91 -1.23 8.90 7.23
C ALA A 91 -1.88 7.53 7.45
N SER A 92 -1.20 6.67 8.21
CA SER A 92 -1.76 5.41 8.69
C SER A 92 -1.97 5.50 10.19
N GLN A 93 -3.18 5.19 10.65
CA GLN A 93 -3.55 5.11 12.06
C GLN A 93 -2.91 3.91 12.79
N PHE A 94 -2.58 2.82 12.10
CA PHE A 94 -2.23 1.54 12.75
C PHE A 94 -0.96 0.82 12.26
N ASN A 95 0.11 1.54 11.90
CA ASN A 95 1.43 0.96 11.57
C ASN A 95 1.34 -0.26 10.64
N LEU A 96 1.30 -0.01 9.33
CA LEU A 96 1.30 -0.99 8.21
C LEU A 96 -0.10 -1.46 7.78
N LEU A 97 -1.10 -1.44 8.65
CA LEU A 97 -2.52 -1.66 8.29
C LEU A 97 -3.40 -0.55 8.87
N GLU A 98 -4.51 -0.28 8.20
CA GLU A 98 -5.57 0.59 8.71
C GLU A 98 -6.71 -0.25 9.28
N MET A 99 -7.28 0.17 10.39
CA MET A 99 -8.51 -0.43 10.91
C MET A 99 -9.66 0.52 10.58
N ALA A 100 -10.53 0.10 9.64
CA ALA A 100 -11.62 0.93 9.14
C ALA A 100 -12.71 1.23 10.19
N ALA A 101 -12.69 0.53 11.34
CA ALA A 101 -13.60 0.73 12.45
C ALA A 101 -12.94 0.36 13.80
N PRO A 102 -13.43 0.89 14.94
CA PRO A 102 -12.87 0.58 16.26
C PRO A 102 -12.99 -0.89 16.69
N ASP A 103 -13.97 -1.60 16.15
CA ASP A 103 -14.22 -3.03 16.36
C ASP A 103 -13.60 -3.91 15.27
N ALA A 104 -12.92 -3.31 14.29
CA ALA A 104 -12.22 -4.06 13.27
C ALA A 104 -10.94 -4.69 13.84
N VAL A 105 -10.69 -5.95 13.47
CA VAL A 105 -9.49 -6.70 13.85
C VAL A 105 -8.67 -7.07 12.61
N PRO A 106 -7.34 -7.19 12.70
CA PRO A 106 -6.49 -7.52 11.56
C PRO A 106 -6.92 -8.80 10.81
N GLU A 107 -7.48 -9.78 11.51
CA GLU A 107 -7.95 -11.05 10.94
C GLU A 107 -9.15 -10.91 10.00
N GLN A 108 -9.86 -9.77 10.02
CA GLN A 108 -10.91 -9.46 9.05
C GLN A 108 -10.34 -9.06 7.68
N GLY A 109 -9.03 -8.93 7.56
CA GLY A 109 -8.35 -8.71 6.29
C GLY A 109 -8.51 -7.29 5.77
N VAL A 110 -8.05 -7.07 4.54
CA VAL A 110 -8.00 -5.75 3.90
C VAL A 110 -9.20 -5.48 2.99
N GLY A 111 -10.05 -6.47 2.75
CA GLY A 111 -11.33 -6.34 2.05
C GLY A 111 -12.25 -5.27 2.65
N ILE A 112 -12.15 -5.06 3.96
CA ILE A 112 -12.92 -4.04 4.72
C ILE A 112 -12.72 -2.61 4.19
N TYR A 113 -11.59 -2.35 3.51
CA TYR A 113 -11.31 -1.05 2.90
C TYR A 113 -12.30 -0.65 1.81
N GLU A 114 -13.06 -1.60 1.23
CA GLU A 114 -14.06 -1.29 0.20
C GLU A 114 -15.11 -0.26 0.63
N HIS A 115 -15.39 -0.21 1.94
CA HIS A 115 -16.46 0.61 2.50
C HIS A 115 -15.95 1.88 3.18
N ASP A 116 -14.63 2.05 3.30
CA ASP A 116 -14.01 3.22 3.89
C ASP A 116 -13.50 4.16 2.79
N ASN A 117 -14.14 5.34 2.69
CA ASN A 117 -13.83 6.34 1.68
C ASN A 117 -12.76 7.35 2.13
N THR A 118 -12.09 7.09 3.26
CA THR A 118 -10.96 7.91 3.71
C THR A 118 -9.70 7.65 2.86
N GLN A 119 -8.72 8.53 2.98
CA GLN A 119 -7.54 8.50 2.11
C GLN A 119 -6.70 7.23 2.28
N GLY A 120 -6.55 6.72 3.51
CA GLY A 120 -5.74 5.53 3.82
C GLY A 120 -6.18 4.30 3.02
N PRO A 121 -7.41 3.82 3.22
CA PRO A 121 -8.00 2.70 2.49
C PRO A 121 -8.00 2.89 0.97
N ALA A 122 -8.31 4.09 0.49
CA ALA A 122 -8.28 4.39 -0.95
C ALA A 122 -6.88 4.21 -1.56
N CYS A 123 -5.83 4.63 -0.86
CA CYS A 123 -4.44 4.44 -1.29
C CYS A 123 -3.99 2.98 -1.16
N ALA A 124 -4.42 2.27 -0.12
CA ALA A 124 -4.13 0.86 0.08
C ALA A 124 -4.74 -0.01 -1.05
N ILE A 125 -5.98 0.26 -1.46
CA ILE A 125 -6.61 -0.40 -2.61
C ILE A 125 -5.85 -0.09 -3.91
N ALA A 126 -5.44 1.17 -4.12
CA ALA A 126 -4.67 1.57 -5.30
C ALA A 126 -3.30 0.88 -5.37
N ALA A 127 -2.72 0.53 -4.22
CA ALA A 127 -1.47 -0.21 -4.07
C ALA A 127 -1.70 -1.68 -3.66
N GLY A 128 -2.85 -2.26 -4.04
CA GLY A 128 -3.32 -3.55 -3.52
C GLY A 128 -2.33 -4.71 -3.56
N GLY A 129 -1.44 -4.76 -4.56
CA GLY A 129 -0.35 -5.75 -4.63
C GLY A 129 0.61 -5.69 -3.44
N GLY A 130 0.92 -4.50 -2.93
CA GLY A 130 1.72 -4.27 -1.73
C GLY A 130 0.95 -4.48 -0.42
N THR A 131 -0.37 -4.25 -0.44
CA THR A 131 -1.23 -4.33 0.75
C THR A 131 -1.71 -5.75 1.05
N GLY A 132 -2.08 -6.54 0.04
CA GLY A 132 -2.80 -7.80 0.24
C GLY A 132 -1.94 -9.07 0.27
N GLY A 133 -0.71 -9.05 -0.25
CA GLY A 133 0.12 -10.26 -0.35
C GLY A 133 1.43 -10.26 0.42
N CYS A 134 1.79 -9.14 1.04
CA CYS A 134 3.08 -8.97 1.73
C CYS A 134 2.91 -8.83 3.27
N THR A 135 1.74 -9.20 3.82
CA THR A 135 1.41 -9.30 5.26
C THR A 135 1.05 -10.72 5.69
#